data_AF-A0A3C2CKC6-F1
#
_entry.id   AF-A0A3C2CKC6-F1
#
_cell.length_a   1.000
_cell.length_b   1.000
_cell.length_c   1.000
_cell.angle_alpha   90.00
_cell.angle_beta   90.00
_cell.angle_gamma   90.00
#
_symmetry.space_group_name_H-M   'P 1'
#
loop_
_entity.id
_entity.type
_entity.pdbx_description
1 polymer ?
#
loop_
_entity_poly.entity_id
_entity_poly.type
_entity_poly.pdbx_seq_one_letter_code
_entity_poly.pdbx_strand_id
1 'polypeptide(L)'
;LCERSGVINIGIEGQMLMSAWGGFMVASASGSLLIGVFAGIGIGMMMGGVLAGISVGLRGDQIIAGTVINIAAIGITSFFFSLGRTLPS
;
A
#
# COMPACT_ATOMS: atom_id res chain seq x y z
N LEU A 1 -13.40 9.04 -7.05
CA LEU A 1 -14.29 9.31 -5.88
C LEU A 1 -13.72 10.44 -5.01
N CYS A 2 -12.41 10.48 -4.78
CA CYS A 2 -11.67 11.52 -4.05
C CYS A 2 -11.88 12.96 -4.58
N GLU A 3 -11.79 13.19 -5.90
CA GLU A 3 -11.94 14.55 -6.46
C GLU A 3 -13.34 15.16 -6.30
N ARG A 4 -14.39 14.34 -6.28
CA ARG A 4 -15.77 14.82 -6.04
C ARG A 4 -16.12 14.99 -4.56
N SER A 5 -15.30 14.44 -3.66
CA SER A 5 -15.50 14.54 -2.20
C SER A 5 -14.61 15.63 -1.56
N GLY A 6 -13.80 16.33 -2.35
CA GLY A 6 -12.85 17.33 -1.85
C GLY A 6 -11.69 16.74 -1.06
N VAL A 7 -11.50 15.42 -1.11
CA VAL A 7 -10.42 14.69 -0.44
C VAL A 7 -9.34 14.38 -1.46
N ILE A 8 -8.11 14.82 -1.23
CA ILE A 8 -6.99 14.59 -2.16
C ILE A 8 -6.12 13.47 -1.60
N ASN A 9 -6.06 12.31 -2.28
CA ASN A 9 -5.19 11.20 -1.88
C ASN A 9 -3.84 11.28 -2.61
N ILE A 10 -2.90 12.03 -2.03
CA ILE A 10 -1.52 12.13 -2.55
C ILE A 10 -0.73 10.82 -2.34
N GLY A 11 -1.08 10.00 -1.35
CA GLY A 11 -0.36 8.77 -1.01
C GLY A 11 -0.69 7.56 -1.87
N ILE A 12 -1.46 7.71 -2.95
CA ILE A 12 -2.01 6.58 -3.70
C ILE A 12 -0.94 5.72 -4.37
N GLU A 13 0.14 6.33 -4.86
CA GLU A 13 1.24 5.62 -5.53
C GLU A 13 1.91 4.63 -4.56
N GLY A 14 2.19 5.08 -3.34
CA GLY A 14 2.76 4.28 -2.27
C GLY A 14 1.81 3.21 -1.75
N GLN A 15 0.51 3.51 -1.69
CA GLN A 15 -0.52 2.52 -1.35
C GLN A 15 -0.57 1.39 -2.38
N MET A 16 -0.55 1.72 -3.68
CA MET A 16 -0.52 0.75 -4.76
C MET A 16 0.77 -0.06 -4.73
N LEU A 17 1.93 0.59 -4.54
CA LEU A 17 3.24 -0.06 -4.47
C LEU A 17 3.32 -1.07 -3.31
N MET A 18 2.91 -0.67 -2.09
CA MET A 18 2.91 -1.53 -0.91
C MET A 18 1.94 -2.70 -1.05
N SER A 19 0.74 -2.46 -1.60
CA SER A 19 -0.26 -3.51 -1.85
C SER A 19 0.25 -4.55 -2.85
N ALA A 20 0.82 -4.10 -3.97
CA ALA A 20 1.37 -4.98 -4.99
C ALA A 20 2.57 -5.79 -4.47
N TRP A 21 3.51 -5.13 -3.80
CA TRP A 21 4.70 -5.77 -3.23
C TRP A 21 4.32 -6.80 -2.15
N GLY A 22 3.44 -6.42 -1.21
CA GLY A 22 3.05 -7.31 -0.14
C GLY A 22 2.21 -8.51 -0.62
N GLY A 23 1.30 -8.30 -1.57
CA GLY A 23 0.55 -9.38 -2.22
C GLY A 23 1.48 -10.34 -2.96
N PHE A 24 2.48 -9.82 -3.68
CA PHE A 24 3.50 -10.63 -4.36
C PHE A 24 4.33 -11.46 -3.36
N MET A 25 4.81 -10.84 -2.27
CA MET A 25 5.62 -11.54 -1.27
C MET A 25 4.84 -12.68 -0.61
N VAL A 26 3.55 -12.47 -0.29
CA VAL A 26 2.69 -13.52 0.26
C VAL A 26 2.36 -14.59 -0.77
N ALA A 27 2.06 -14.23 -2.02
CA ALA A 27 1.84 -15.21 -3.10
C ALA A 27 3.07 -16.11 -3.29
N SER A 28 4.25 -15.51 -3.34
CA SER A 28 5.52 -16.21 -3.53
C SER A 28 5.86 -17.13 -2.36
N ALA A 29 5.59 -16.71 -1.12
CA ALA A 29 5.86 -17.53 0.07
C ALA A 29 4.82 -18.64 0.31
N SER A 30 3.54 -18.38 0.02
CA SER A 30 2.45 -19.34 0.28
C SER A 30 2.21 -20.32 -0.87
N GLY A 31 2.71 -20.02 -2.07
CA GLY A 31 2.44 -20.82 -3.26
C GLY A 31 1.00 -20.67 -3.80
N SER A 32 0.19 -19.77 -3.25
CA SER A 32 -1.19 -19.53 -3.70
C SER A 32 -1.41 -18.09 -4.15
N LEU A 33 -1.81 -17.93 -5.41
CA LEU A 33 -2.13 -16.62 -5.98
C LEU A 33 -3.29 -15.94 -5.25
N LEU A 34 -4.31 -16.72 -4.87
CA LEU A 34 -5.50 -16.20 -4.18
C LEU A 34 -5.15 -15.63 -2.80
N ILE A 35 -4.30 -16.31 -2.04
CA ILE A 35 -3.85 -15.82 -0.73
C ILE A 35 -3.07 -14.51 -0.89
N GLY A 36 -2.22 -14.41 -1.91
CA GLY A 36 -1.52 -13.17 -2.24
C GLY A 36 -2.46 -12.02 -2.61
N VAL A 37 -3.53 -12.27 -3.36
CA VAL A 37 -4.54 -11.26 -3.69
C VAL A 37 -5.24 -10.75 -2.43
N PHE A 38 -5.68 -11.64 -1.54
CA PHE A 38 -6.30 -11.23 -0.28
C PHE A 38 -5.34 -10.47 0.63
N ALA A 39 -4.06 -10.87 0.66
CA ALA A 39 -3.03 -10.12 1.37
C ALA A 39 -2.82 -8.72 0.78
N GLY A 40 -2.76 -8.60 -0.56
CA GLY A 40 -2.65 -7.31 -1.25
C GLY A 40 -3.83 -6.39 -0.95
N ILE A 41 -5.06 -6.91 -0.98
CA ILE A 41 -6.28 -6.16 -0.57
C ILE A 41 -6.15 -5.70 0.88
N GLY A 42 -5.76 -6.59 1.80
CA GLY A 42 -5.59 -6.27 3.22
C GLY A 42 -4.56 -5.16 3.45
N ILE A 43 -3.43 -5.21 2.76
CA ILE A 43 -2.39 -4.18 2.84
C ILE A 43 -2.88 -2.86 2.27
N GLY A 44 -3.57 -2.87 1.12
CA GLY A 44 -4.17 -1.68 0.53
C GLY A 44 -5.21 -1.03 1.45
N MET A 45 -6.08 -1.84 2.08
CA MET A 45 -7.05 -1.38 3.06
C MET A 45 -6.38 -0.80 4.30
N MET A 46 -5.33 -1.45 4.82
CA MET A 46 -4.55 -0.95 5.95
C MET A 46 -3.92 0.41 5.64
N MET A 47 -3.25 0.54 4.49
CA MET A 47 -2.59 1.78 4.09
C MET A 47 -3.61 2.91 3.82
N GLY A 48 -4.76 2.59 3.23
CA GLY A 48 -5.90 3.49 3.10
C GLY A 48 -6.45 3.94 4.46
N GLY A 49 -6.57 3.00 5.39
CA GLY A 49 -7.00 3.25 6.77
C GLY A 49 -6.06 4.16 7.54
N VAL A 50 -4.73 4.00 7.38
CA VAL A 50 -3.74 4.88 7.99
C VAL A 50 -3.91 6.32 7.48
N LEU A 51 -4.00 6.51 6.17
CA LEU A 51 -4.21 7.85 5.59
C LEU A 51 -5.52 8.46 6.08
N ALA A 52 -6.61 7.68 6.09
CA ALA A 52 -7.91 8.13 6.58
C ALA A 52 -7.88 8.47 8.08
N GLY A 53 -7.21 7.68 8.92
CA GLY A 53 -7.05 7.94 10.34
C GLY A 53 -6.31 9.24 10.63
N ILE A 54 -5.23 9.52 9.89
CA ILE A 54 -4.47 10.76 10.01
C ILE A 54 -5.29 11.95 9.48
N SER A 55 -5.88 11.81 8.30
CA SER A 55 -6.52 12.91 7.59
C SER A 55 -7.90 13.29 8.13
N VAL A 56 -8.68 12.29 8.56
CA VAL A 56 -10.05 12.47 9.05
C VAL A 56 -10.08 12.45 10.58
N GLY A 57 -9.43 11.47 11.20
CA GLY A 57 -9.43 11.32 12.66
C GLY A 57 -8.59 12.38 13.37
N LEU A 58 -7.35 12.59 12.92
CA LEU A 58 -6.43 13.56 13.51
C LEU A 58 -6.48 14.95 12.86
N ARG A 59 -7.28 15.13 11.81
CA ARG A 59 -7.37 16.38 11.01
C ARG A 59 -6.00 16.84 10.49
N GLY A 60 -5.11 15.90 10.20
CA GLY A 60 -3.81 16.18 9.62
C GLY A 60 -3.90 16.51 8.13
N ASP A 61 -2.89 17.20 7.62
CA ASP A 61 -2.78 17.51 6.19
C ASP A 61 -2.61 16.25 5.35
N GLN A 62 -3.58 15.99 4.48
CA GLN A 62 -3.60 14.86 3.54
C GLN A 62 -2.39 14.86 2.61
N ILE A 63 -1.90 16.05 2.26
CA ILE A 63 -0.72 16.22 1.42
C ILE A 63 0.49 15.64 2.16
N ILE A 64 0.78 16.12 3.37
CA ILE A 64 1.94 15.68 4.16
C ILE A 64 1.85 14.18 4.45
N ALA A 65 0.69 13.70 4.92
CA ALA A 65 0.46 12.29 5.21
C ALA A 65 0.65 11.41 3.97
N GLY A 66 0.14 11.84 2.82
CA GLY A 66 0.31 11.16 1.54
C GLY A 66 1.76 11.08 1.10
N THR A 67 2.53 12.18 1.20
CA THR A 67 3.95 12.18 0.84
C THR A 67 4.76 11.25 1.74
N VAL A 68 4.48 11.24 3.04
CA VAL A 68 5.12 10.31 4.00
C VAL A 68 4.82 8.86 3.63
N ILE A 69 3.57 8.54 3.28
CA ILE A 69 3.18 7.21 2.81
C ILE A 69 3.95 6.81 1.55
N ASN A 70 4.08 7.69 0.56
CA ASN A 70 4.83 7.40 -0.66
C ASN A 70 6.31 7.13 -0.36
N ILE A 71 6.95 7.98 0.45
CA ILE A 71 8.36 7.83 0.80
C ILE A 71 8.58 6.52 1.59
N ALA A 72 7.72 6.24 2.56
CA ALA A 72 7.79 5.01 3.35
C ALA A 72 7.59 3.77 2.46
N ALA A 73 6.62 3.80 1.55
CA ALA A 73 6.36 2.73 0.61
C ALA A 73 7.58 2.43 -0.25
N ILE A 74 8.20 3.45 -0.85
CA ILE A 74 9.41 3.29 -1.66
C ILE A 74 10.53 2.70 -0.82
N GLY A 75 10.78 3.24 0.38
CA GLY A 75 11.85 2.78 1.26
C GLY A 75 11.68 1.31 1.70
N ILE A 76 10.50 0.95 2.18
CA ILE A 76 10.20 -0.41 2.64
C ILE A 76 10.27 -1.40 1.49
N THR A 77 9.55 -1.12 0.39
CA THR A 77 9.51 -2.06 -0.74
C THR A 77 10.87 -2.24 -1.37
N SER A 78 11.66 -1.16 -1.51
CA SER A 78 13.01 -1.24 -2.09
C SER A 78 13.99 -1.96 -1.17
N PHE A 79 13.92 -1.74 0.14
CA PHE A 79 14.80 -2.42 1.10
C PHE A 79 14.56 -3.93 1.15
N PHE A 80 13.30 -4.35 1.15
CA PHE A 80 12.93 -5.77 1.22
C PHE A 80 12.80 -6.45 -0.16
N PHE A 81 12.99 -5.71 -1.25
CA PHE A 81 12.97 -6.29 -2.58
C PHE A 81 14.15 -7.25 -2.75
N SER A 82 13.86 -8.52 -2.99
CA SER A 82 14.87 -9.56 -3.25
C SER A 82 14.68 -10.10 -4.66
N LEU A 83 15.77 -10.09 -5.42
CA LEU A 83 15.80 -10.70 -6.75
C LEU A 83 15.69 -12.23 -6.63
N GLY A 84 14.93 -12.87 -7.52
CA GLY A 84 14.82 -14.33 -7.60
C GLY A 84 13.57 -14.95 -6.98
N ARG A 85 12.68 -14.17 -6.34
CA ARG A 85 11.33 -14.66 -6.00
C ARG A 85 10.46 -14.70 -7.25
N THR A 86 9.76 -15.81 -7.46
CA THR A 86 8.79 -15.99 -8.54
C THR A 86 7.41 -16.26 -7.97
N LEU A 87 6.39 -15.98 -8.78
CA LEU A 87 5.04 -16.41 -8.48
C LEU A 87 4.93 -17.93 -8.67
N PRO A 88 4.05 -18.59 -7.89
CA PRO A 88 3.68 -19.97 -8.17
C PRO A 88 3.12 -20.10 -9.59
N SER A 89 3.50 -21.17 -10.28
CA SER A 89 3.06 -21.51 -11.64
C SER A 89 1.59 -21.91 -11.69
#